data_AF-L0DHR7-F1
#
_entry.id   AF-L0DHR7-F1
#
_cell.length_a   1.000
_cell.length_b   1.000
_cell.length_c   1.000
_cell.angle_alpha   90.00
_cell.angle_beta   90.00
_cell.angle_gamma   90.00
#
_symmetry.space_group_name_H-M   'P 1'
#
loop_
_entity.id
_entity.type
_entity.pdbx_description
1 polymer ?
#
loop_
_entity_poly.entity_id
_entity_poly.type
_entity_poly.pdbx_seq_one_letter_code
_entity_poly.pdbx_strand_id
1 'polypeptide(L)'
;MNNATEFNFHGWTLSEAIDALMAYDGGATDSGIRDNAMKTAVRDYLQSLDQDSFRRTLAYIARDMLTDDAIDRGYGLAEVVRLAEWIDEINVFQ
;
A
#
# COMPACT_ATOMS: atom_id res chain seq x y z
N MET A 1 12.33 -7.17 -13.61
CA MET A 1 12.43 -8.08 -12.46
C MET A 1 11.75 -7.38 -11.29
N ASN A 2 10.85 -8.09 -10.62
CA ASN A 2 9.91 -7.57 -9.63
C ASN A 2 10.63 -7.22 -8.32
N ASN A 3 10.57 -5.97 -7.88
CA ASN A 3 11.03 -5.58 -6.54
C ASN A 3 10.00 -5.91 -5.44
N ALA A 4 8.80 -6.39 -5.82
CA ALA A 4 7.76 -6.81 -4.89
C ALA A 4 8.08 -8.11 -4.12
N THR A 5 9.18 -8.80 -4.44
CA THR A 5 9.53 -10.12 -3.85
C THR A 5 10.26 -10.07 -2.50
N GLU A 6 10.71 -8.91 -2.03
CA GLU A 6 11.50 -8.84 -0.78
C GLU A 6 10.66 -8.60 0.47
N PHE A 7 9.55 -7.86 0.36
CA PHE A 7 8.68 -7.63 1.50
C PHE A 7 7.84 -8.88 1.80
N ASN A 8 7.98 -9.40 3.01
CA ASN A 8 7.10 -10.42 3.54
C ASN A 8 6.81 -10.15 5.02
N PHE A 9 5.56 -9.86 5.35
CA PHE A 9 5.11 -9.72 6.73
C PHE A 9 4.07 -10.78 7.01
N HIS A 10 4.44 -11.81 7.79
CA HIS A 10 3.56 -12.95 8.10
C HIS A 10 2.92 -13.62 6.87
N GLY A 11 3.67 -13.72 5.77
CA GLY A 11 3.20 -14.31 4.52
C GLY A 11 2.57 -13.32 3.53
N TRP A 12 2.39 -12.06 3.92
CA TRP A 12 1.76 -11.04 3.09
C TRP A 12 2.80 -10.30 2.26
N THR A 13 2.50 -10.15 0.97
CA THR A 13 3.23 -9.26 0.07
C THR A 13 2.96 -7.80 0.42
N LEU A 14 3.78 -6.89 -0.12
CA LEU A 14 3.64 -5.46 0.13
C LEU A 14 2.27 -4.93 -0.30
N SER A 15 1.78 -5.37 -1.45
CA SER A 15 0.49 -4.94 -1.97
C SER A 15 -0.67 -5.41 -1.09
N GLU A 16 -0.64 -6.67 -0.64
CA GLU A 16 -1.65 -7.22 0.27
C GLU A 16 -1.65 -6.51 1.63
N ALA A 17 -0.46 -6.22 2.16
CA ALA A 17 -0.33 -5.45 3.41
C ALA A 17 -0.88 -4.03 3.29
N ILE A 18 -0.57 -3.34 2.19
CA ILE A 18 -1.09 -1.99 1.94
C ILE A 18 -2.60 -2.01 1.78
N ASP A 19 -3.15 -2.92 0.96
CA ASP A 19 -4.59 -3.05 0.74
C ASP A 19 -5.35 -3.29 2.06
N ALA A 20 -4.86 -4.21 2.88
CA ALA A 20 -5.45 -4.50 4.18
C ALA A 20 -5.32 -3.35 5.20
N LEU A 21 -4.21 -2.62 5.21
CA LEU A 21 -4.03 -1.42 6.03
C LEU A 21 -4.96 -0.28 5.56
N MET A 22 -5.28 -0.24 4.27
CA MET A 22 -6.25 0.69 3.69
C MET A 22 -7.69 0.21 3.90
N ALA A 23 -7.98 -1.07 4.08
CA ALA A 23 -9.34 -1.60 3.94
C ALA A 23 -10.44 -1.02 4.87
N TYR A 24 -10.17 -0.31 5.99
CA TYR A 24 -11.26 -0.03 6.98
C TYR A 24 -11.16 1.20 7.91
N ASP A 25 -11.26 2.44 7.43
CA ASP A 25 -11.54 3.61 8.32
C ASP A 25 -13.03 3.67 8.80
N GLY A 26 -13.77 2.56 8.65
CA GLY A 26 -15.23 2.46 8.85
C GLY A 26 -15.70 1.87 10.18
N GLY A 27 -14.87 1.86 11.23
CA GLY A 27 -15.31 1.50 12.59
C GLY A 27 -15.47 0.01 12.92
N ALA A 28 -14.88 -0.90 12.13
CA ALA A 28 -14.81 -2.32 12.49
C ALA A 28 -13.59 -2.59 13.37
N THR A 29 -13.84 -2.97 14.64
CA THR A 29 -12.89 -3.17 15.74
C THR A 29 -11.81 -4.24 15.51
N ASP A 30 -11.84 -4.97 14.40
CA ASP A 30 -10.92 -6.07 14.05
C ASP A 30 -10.18 -5.86 12.71
N SER A 31 -10.16 -4.63 12.20
CA SER A 31 -9.46 -4.29 10.96
C SER A 31 -7.95 -4.10 11.17
N GLY A 32 -7.14 -4.57 10.22
CA GLY A 32 -5.66 -4.50 10.20
C GLY A 32 -5.06 -3.10 10.39
N ILE A 33 -5.88 -2.05 10.44
CA ILE A 33 -5.55 -0.67 10.82
C ILE A 33 -4.93 -0.54 12.21
N ARG A 34 -5.17 -1.49 13.11
CA ARG A 34 -4.49 -1.56 14.41
C ARG A 34 -3.19 -2.34 14.40
N ASP A 35 -2.81 -2.95 13.28
CA ASP A 35 -1.53 -3.63 13.16
C ASP A 35 -0.42 -2.60 12.96
N ASN A 36 -0.08 -1.93 14.05
CA ASN A 36 1.05 -1.01 14.13
C ASN A 36 2.36 -1.69 13.73
N ALA A 37 2.48 -3.01 13.90
CA ALA A 37 3.67 -3.74 13.47
C ALA A 37 3.71 -3.86 11.95
N MET A 38 2.61 -4.22 11.29
CA MET A 38 2.52 -4.23 9.83
C MET A 38 2.72 -2.84 9.23
N LYS A 39 2.07 -1.82 9.81
CA LYS A 39 2.24 -0.42 9.41
C LYS A 39 3.70 0.03 9.51
N THR A 40 4.37 -0.32 10.62
CA THR A 40 5.80 -0.02 10.83
C THR A 40 6.66 -0.77 9.81
N ALA A 41 6.41 -2.06 9.59
CA ALA A 41 7.16 -2.87 8.63
C ALA A 41 7.03 -2.31 7.20
N VAL A 42 5.82 -1.94 6.77
CA VAL A 42 5.58 -1.33 5.45
C VAL A 42 6.32 0.00 5.34
N ARG A 43 6.19 0.88 6.36
CA ARG A 43 6.89 2.18 6.37
C ARG A 43 8.40 2.00 6.29
N ASP A 44 8.97 1.17 7.16
CA ASP A 44 10.41 0.97 7.26
C ASP A 44 10.95 0.35 5.96
N TYR A 45 10.21 -0.58 5.32
CA TYR A 45 10.55 -1.11 4.00
C TYR A 45 10.56 0.00 2.95
N LEU A 46 9.49 0.81 2.86
CA LEU A 46 9.41 1.88 1.87
C LEU A 46 10.49 2.96 2.05
N GLN A 47 10.83 3.30 3.30
CA GLN A 47 11.92 4.23 3.64
C GLN A 47 13.31 3.66 3.33
N SER A 48 13.46 2.33 3.29
CA SER A 48 14.73 1.68 2.95
C SER A 48 15.03 1.70 1.44
N LEU A 49 14.01 1.94 0.61
CA LEU A 49 14.17 2.01 -0.84
C LEU A 49 14.83 3.33 -1.26
N ASP A 50 15.70 3.27 -2.27
CA ASP A 50 16.12 4.49 -2.96
C ASP A 50 14.94 5.16 -3.66
N GLN A 51 15.09 6.45 -4.01
CA GLN A 51 14.01 7.25 -4.57
C GLN A 51 13.40 6.66 -5.86
N ASP A 52 14.22 6.04 -6.72
CA ASP A 52 13.75 5.44 -7.97
C ASP A 52 13.01 4.13 -7.72
N SER A 53 13.53 3.29 -6.83
CA SER A 53 12.88 2.05 -6.39
C SER A 53 11.56 2.34 -5.70
N PHE A 54 11.51 3.33 -4.80
CA PHE A 54 10.29 3.78 -4.13
C PHE A 54 9.20 4.21 -5.13
N ARG A 55 9.55 5.12 -6.06
CA ARG A 55 8.61 5.60 -7.09
C ARG A 55 8.08 4.46 -7.95
N ARG A 56 8.94 3.53 -8.36
CA ARG A 56 8.54 2.36 -9.17
C ARG A 56 7.63 1.43 -8.38
N THR A 57 7.96 1.13 -7.13
CA THR A 57 7.13 0.29 -6.25
C THR A 57 5.73 0.86 -6.12
N LEU A 58 5.59 2.15 -5.82
CA LEU A 58 4.27 2.79 -5.74
C LEU A 58 3.52 2.79 -7.06
N ALA A 59 4.21 3.02 -8.19
CA ALA A 59 3.59 2.97 -9.51
C ALA A 59 3.06 1.58 -9.86
N TYR A 60 3.75 0.51 -9.45
CA TYR A 60 3.27 -0.86 -9.65
C TYR A 60 2.04 -1.14 -8.80
N ILE A 61 2.05 -0.77 -7.52
CA ILE A 61 0.88 -0.95 -6.64
C ILE A 61 -0.33 -0.17 -7.18
N ALA A 62 -0.13 1.09 -7.58
CA ALA A 62 -1.20 1.91 -8.15
C ALA A 62 -1.74 1.31 -9.46
N ARG A 63 -0.87 0.73 -10.30
CA ARG A 63 -1.31 0.04 -11.53
C ARG A 63 -2.18 -1.17 -11.21
N ASP A 64 -1.84 -1.92 -10.17
CA ASP A 64 -2.59 -3.12 -9.79
C ASP A 64 -3.99 -2.78 -9.21
N MET A 65 -4.19 -1.54 -8.72
CA MET A 65 -5.51 -1.00 -8.35
C MET A 65 -6.34 -0.56 -9.57
N LEU A 66 -5.70 -0.23 -10.70
CA LEU A 66 -6.33 0.26 -11.92
C LEU A 66 -6.60 -0.86 -12.93
N THR A 67 -7.28 -1.92 -12.49
CA THR A 67 -7.70 -3.01 -13.38
C THR A 67 -8.86 -2.57 -14.28
N ASP A 68 -9.02 -3.21 -15.44
CA ASP A 68 -10.14 -2.92 -16.36
C ASP A 68 -11.50 -3.04 -15.66
N ASP A 69 -11.69 -4.07 -14.82
CA ASP A 69 -12.94 -4.25 -14.04
C ASP A 69 -13.17 -3.14 -13.00
N ALA A 70 -12.10 -2.66 -12.34
CA ALA A 70 -12.19 -1.53 -11.43
C ALA A 70 -12.58 -0.25 -12.18
N ILE A 71 -11.94 0.01 -13.33
CA ILE A 71 -12.22 1.18 -14.18
C ILE A 71 -13.65 1.15 -14.70
N ASP A 72 -14.11 0.02 -15.23
CA ASP A 72 -15.45 -0.15 -15.79
C ASP A 72 -16.56 0.07 -14.75
N ARG A 73 -16.28 -0.22 -13.48
CA ARG A 73 -17.19 0.02 -12.36
C ARG A 73 -17.06 1.42 -11.74
N GLY A 74 -16.15 2.25 -12.25
CA GLY A 74 -15.87 3.59 -11.71
C GLY A 74 -15.08 3.60 -10.39
N TYR A 75 -14.39 2.50 -10.07
CA TYR A 75 -13.47 2.36 -8.95
C TYR A 75 -12.01 2.54 -9.39
N GLY A 76 -11.03 2.24 -8.53
CA GLY A 76 -9.60 2.31 -8.84
C GLY A 76 -8.97 3.70 -8.64
N LEU A 77 -9.50 4.76 -9.28
CA LEU A 77 -8.89 6.10 -9.13
C LEU A 77 -8.95 6.61 -7.69
N ALA A 78 -10.08 6.41 -7.01
CA ALA A 78 -10.24 6.78 -5.61
C ALA A 78 -9.28 6.02 -4.69
N GLU A 79 -8.99 4.76 -4.99
CA GLU A 79 -8.05 3.92 -4.23
C GLU A 79 -6.60 4.39 -4.42
N VAL A 80 -6.23 4.76 -5.65
CA VAL A 80 -4.90 5.34 -5.93
C VAL A 80 -4.71 6.69 -5.23
N VAL A 81 -5.73 7.55 -5.20
CA VAL A 81 -5.67 8.82 -4.45
C VAL A 81 -5.49 8.54 -2.96
N ARG A 82 -6.28 7.62 -2.41
CA ARG A 82 -6.19 7.23 -1.00
C ARG A 82 -4.86 6.58 -0.63
N LEU A 83 -4.26 5.82 -1.54
CA LEU A 83 -2.91 5.29 -1.38
C LEU A 83 -1.90 6.42 -1.20
N ALA A 84 -1.96 7.46 -2.05
CA ALA A 84 -1.06 8.61 -1.95
C ALA A 84 -1.21 9.36 -0.62
N GLU A 85 -2.45 9.59 -0.18
CA GLU A 85 -2.75 10.19 1.13
C GLU A 85 -2.19 9.33 2.28
N TRP A 86 -2.42 8.01 2.25
CA TRP A 86 -1.93 7.10 3.28
C TRP A 86 -0.40 7.07 3.36
N ILE A 87 0.29 7.09 2.22
CA ILE A 87 1.76 7.14 2.16
C ILE A 87 2.29 8.43 2.82
N ASP A 88 1.59 9.55 2.64
CA ASP A 88 1.91 10.81 3.31
C ASP A 88 1.67 10.72 4.82
N GLU A 89 0.53 10.15 5.26
CA GLU A 89 0.20 9.93 6.66
C GLU A 89 1.22 9.08 7.42
N ILE A 90 1.83 8.10 6.75
CA ILE A 90 2.86 7.24 7.35
C ILE A 90 4.27 7.84 7.32
N ASN A 91 4.39 9.13 6.94
CA ASN A 91 5.62 9.92 6.94
C ASN A 91 6.77 9.29 6.16
N VAL A 92 6.49 8.71 4.99
CA VAL A 92 7.55 8.12 4.16
C VAL A 92 8.41 9.18 3.45
N PHE A 93 7.92 10.42 3.31
CA PHE A 93 8.62 11.50 2.61
C PHE A 93 9.60 12.35 3.45
N GLN A 94 9.90 11.97 4.71
CA GLN A 94 10.80 12.73 5.59
C GLN A 94 12.29 12.52 5.31
#